data_AF-A0A059BMP6-F1
#
_entry.id   AF-A0A059BMP6-F1
#
_cell.length_a   1.000
_cell.length_b   1.000
_cell.length_c   1.000
_cell.angle_alpha   90.00
_cell.angle_beta   90.00
_cell.angle_gamma   90.00
#
_symmetry.space_group_name_H-M   'P 1'
#
loop_
_entity.id
_entity.type
_entity.pdbx_description
1 polymer ?
#
loop_
_entity_poly.entity_id
_entity_poly.type
_entity_poly.pdbx_seq_one_letter_code
_entity_poly.pdbx_strand_id
1 'polypeptide(L)'
;MDIYVFATPYRVTWDYYFLSREHTFQFKEWEGKAEFEYVKSRGVSIFLMQAGMLGTLQALWDVFPLFSNTGWGEKSNIGFLNKHMGASFEQRPQPWVTNISIDDIHSGDFLAISKIRGRWGGFETLEKWVSGAYAGHTAVCLRDSEGKLWVGESGHDNDQGEDVIAWDEWWEFELNKDDSNPHIALLPLHPDMRAKFNETAAWEYAESMNGKPYGYHNMLFSWIDTIDANYPPPLDAHVVASVMTVWNQMQPAYAANMWNEALNKRLGTEGLDLPDLLVETEMRGSSFAELLTIPEQDDWVYSDGKSASCVAFVLEMYKAAGLFDPISSSIQVTEFTIKDAYSLKFFENNSSRLPKWCNDGDNVELPFCQIRGRYRMELPGYNTMDLYPHMNERCPSLPPKYSRLSDC
;
A
#
# COMPACT_ATOMS: atom_id res chain seq x y z
N MET A 1 22.60 1.87 -26.25
CA MET A 1 21.67 2.94 -26.67
C MET A 1 21.02 3.41 -25.40
N ASP A 2 21.44 4.59 -24.99
CA ASP A 2 21.15 5.14 -23.69
C ASP A 2 19.96 6.08 -23.85
N ILE A 3 18.99 5.97 -22.95
CA ILE A 3 17.83 6.86 -22.93
C ILE A 3 18.10 7.88 -21.83
N TYR A 4 18.08 9.15 -22.21
CA TYR A 4 18.15 10.27 -21.29
C TYR A 4 16.77 10.90 -21.19
N VAL A 5 16.25 11.01 -19.97
CA VAL A 5 15.01 11.70 -19.66
C VAL A 5 15.37 13.08 -19.12
N PHE A 6 14.79 14.11 -19.70
CA PHE A 6 14.95 15.49 -19.28
C PHE A 6 13.64 15.97 -18.67
N ALA A 7 13.68 16.42 -17.43
CA ALA A 7 12.50 16.82 -16.68
C ALA A 7 12.67 18.19 -16.03
N THR A 8 11.59 18.96 -16.05
CA THR A 8 11.34 20.12 -15.20
C THR A 8 10.06 19.84 -14.40
N PRO A 9 9.69 20.63 -13.38
CA PRO A 9 8.38 20.54 -12.75
C PRO A 9 7.20 20.76 -13.69
N TYR A 10 7.48 21.29 -14.89
CA TYR A 10 6.46 21.65 -15.87
C TYR A 10 6.35 20.58 -16.94
N ARG A 11 7.44 19.93 -17.37
CA ARG A 11 7.40 18.93 -18.44
C ARG A 11 8.41 17.80 -18.31
N VAL A 12 8.17 16.74 -19.08
CA VAL A 12 9.15 15.68 -19.33
C VAL A 12 9.31 15.40 -20.82
N THR A 13 10.56 15.17 -21.24
CA THR A 13 10.93 14.75 -22.59
C THR A 13 12.10 13.78 -22.54
N TRP A 14 12.44 13.13 -23.64
CA TRP A 14 13.54 12.17 -23.69
C TRP A 14 14.25 12.19 -25.03
N ASP A 15 15.51 11.76 -25.03
CA ASP A 15 16.31 11.54 -26.24
C ASP A 15 17.15 10.27 -26.08
N TYR A 16 17.64 9.74 -27.21
CA TYR A 16 18.42 8.51 -27.24
C TYR A 16 19.78 8.71 -27.90
N TYR A 17 20.82 8.21 -27.24
CA TYR A 17 22.19 8.36 -27.72
C TYR A 17 22.85 7.00 -27.93
N PHE A 18 23.51 6.85 -29.09
CA PHE A 18 24.19 5.61 -29.49
C PHE A 18 25.71 5.66 -29.28
N LEU A 19 26.29 6.86 -29.18
CA LEU A 19 27.72 7.08 -29.14
C LEU A 19 28.09 7.88 -27.89
N SER A 20 29.16 7.50 -27.20
CA SER A 20 29.71 8.27 -26.09
C SER A 20 30.51 9.46 -26.62
N ARG A 21 29.81 10.54 -26.98
CA ARG A 21 30.37 11.82 -27.45
C ARG A 21 29.52 12.97 -26.92
N GLU A 22 29.94 14.19 -27.20
CA GLU A 22 29.13 15.37 -26.91
C GLU A 22 27.83 15.35 -27.72
N HIS A 23 26.71 15.56 -27.03
CA HIS A 23 25.38 15.69 -27.63
C HIS A 23 24.74 16.99 -27.16
N THR A 24 23.86 17.55 -27.98
CA THR A 24 23.11 18.76 -27.64
C THR A 24 21.62 18.45 -27.76
N PHE A 25 20.92 18.56 -26.64
CA PHE A 25 19.46 18.53 -26.62
C PHE A 25 18.93 19.97 -26.60
N GLN A 26 17.97 20.29 -27.46
CA GLN A 26 17.39 21.64 -27.56
C GLN A 26 15.90 21.63 -27.22
N PHE A 27 15.55 22.41 -26.19
CA PHE A 27 14.16 22.79 -25.94
C PHE A 27 13.76 23.89 -26.92
N LYS A 28 12.77 23.63 -27.77
CA LYS A 28 12.31 24.59 -28.79
C LYS A 28 11.66 25.83 -28.18
N GLU A 29 10.90 25.63 -27.11
CA GLU A 29 10.23 26.68 -26.35
C GLU A 29 10.02 26.21 -24.91
N TRP A 30 9.85 27.16 -23.98
CA TRP A 30 9.42 26.89 -22.61
C TRP A 30 7.90 26.94 -22.51
N GLU A 31 7.30 26.06 -21.72
CA GLU A 31 5.84 25.95 -21.57
C GLU A 31 5.23 27.26 -21.07
N GLY A 32 5.99 28.00 -20.26
CA GLY A 32 5.64 29.36 -19.88
C GLY A 32 6.76 30.09 -19.18
N LYS A 33 6.44 31.30 -18.70
CA LYS A 33 7.37 32.14 -17.94
C LYS A 33 7.84 31.45 -16.65
N ALA A 34 6.95 30.71 -15.99
CA ALA A 34 7.25 30.02 -14.74
C ALA A 34 8.34 28.94 -14.94
N GLU A 35 8.19 28.09 -15.96
CA GLU A 35 9.24 27.13 -16.32
C GLU A 35 10.56 27.81 -16.69
N PHE A 36 10.50 28.89 -17.48
CA PHE A 36 11.71 29.61 -17.87
C PHE A 36 12.50 30.16 -16.68
N GLU A 37 11.82 30.78 -15.71
CA GLU A 37 12.46 31.30 -14.49
C GLU A 37 12.97 30.17 -13.59
N TYR A 38 12.24 29.06 -13.51
CA TYR A 38 12.70 27.85 -12.82
C TYR A 38 14.00 27.33 -13.43
N VAL A 39 14.04 27.10 -14.75
CA VAL A 39 15.23 26.56 -15.43
C VAL A 39 16.41 27.50 -15.33
N LYS A 40 16.18 28.81 -15.37
CA LYS A 40 17.25 29.82 -15.22
C LYS A 40 17.91 29.79 -13.84
N SER A 41 17.14 29.47 -12.80
CA SER A 41 17.64 29.44 -11.42
C SER A 41 18.11 28.06 -10.98
N ARG A 42 17.51 26.98 -11.49
CA ARG A 42 17.69 25.60 -11.01
C ARG A 42 18.19 24.61 -12.06
N GLY A 43 18.08 24.93 -13.35
CA GLY A 43 18.44 24.02 -14.44
C GLY A 43 17.35 22.99 -14.77
N VAL A 44 17.76 21.91 -15.43
CA VAL A 44 16.90 20.80 -15.87
C VAL A 44 17.40 19.51 -15.23
N SER A 45 16.49 18.69 -14.71
CA SER A 45 16.82 17.36 -14.19
C SER A 45 17.07 16.40 -15.34
N ILE A 46 18.19 15.67 -15.30
CA ILE A 46 18.58 14.74 -16.36
C ILE A 46 18.77 13.36 -15.74
N PHE A 47 17.97 12.41 -16.17
CA PHE A 47 18.03 11.02 -15.73
C PHE A 47 18.55 10.13 -16.84
N LEU A 48 19.58 9.35 -16.53
CA LEU A 48 20.01 8.26 -17.39
C LEU A 48 19.24 7.00 -17.03
N MET A 49 18.48 6.46 -17.97
CA MET A 49 17.95 5.11 -17.85
C MET A 49 19.09 4.10 -18.06
N GLN A 50 19.74 3.70 -16.96
CA GLN A 50 20.91 2.80 -16.98
C GLN A 50 20.66 1.48 -17.72
N ALA A 51 19.41 1.01 -17.74
CA ALA A 51 19.01 -0.21 -18.44
C ALA A 51 19.05 -0.07 -19.99
N GLY A 52 19.13 1.17 -20.51
CA GLY A 52 18.96 1.49 -21.93
C GLY A 52 17.59 1.05 -22.46
N MET A 53 17.38 1.14 -23.78
CA MET A 53 16.10 0.70 -24.37
C MET A 53 15.83 -0.79 -24.20
N LEU A 54 16.85 -1.63 -24.34
CA LEU A 54 16.68 -3.09 -24.24
C LEU A 54 16.28 -3.50 -22.83
N GLY A 55 16.94 -2.94 -21.80
CA GLY A 55 16.56 -3.22 -20.41
C GLY A 55 15.22 -2.59 -20.03
N THR A 56 14.85 -1.44 -20.63
CA THR A 56 13.50 -0.86 -20.44
C THR A 56 12.42 -1.76 -21.04
N LEU A 57 12.63 -2.29 -22.25
CA LEU A 57 11.72 -3.27 -22.87
C LEU A 57 11.65 -4.56 -22.05
N GLN A 58 12.76 -5.01 -21.49
CA GLN A 58 12.80 -6.17 -20.60
C GLN A 58 12.04 -5.92 -19.28
N ALA A 59 12.18 -4.73 -18.68
CA ALA A 59 11.41 -4.34 -17.50
C ALA A 59 9.90 -4.29 -17.79
N LEU A 60 9.51 -3.73 -18.95
CA LEU A 60 8.11 -3.76 -19.40
C LEU A 60 7.61 -5.19 -19.61
N TRP A 61 8.46 -6.08 -20.13
CA TRP A 61 8.14 -7.50 -20.27
C TRP A 61 8.03 -8.25 -18.93
N ASP A 62 8.75 -7.82 -17.90
CA ASP A 62 8.64 -8.37 -16.54
C ASP A 62 7.34 -7.89 -15.85
N VAL A 63 6.84 -6.68 -16.17
CA VAL A 63 5.69 -6.05 -15.49
C VAL A 63 4.35 -6.26 -16.22
N PHE A 64 4.30 -6.11 -17.54
CA PHE A 64 3.05 -6.25 -18.31
C PHE A 64 2.31 -7.58 -18.07
N PRO A 65 2.98 -8.74 -17.95
CA PRO A 65 2.32 -10.01 -17.70
C PRO A 65 1.59 -10.08 -16.36
N LEU A 66 2.02 -9.30 -15.36
CA LEU A 66 1.47 -9.33 -14.00
C LEU A 66 -0.04 -9.06 -14.00
N PHE A 67 -0.51 -8.21 -14.90
CA PHE A 67 -1.92 -7.81 -15.01
C PHE A 67 -2.77 -8.79 -15.84
N SER A 68 -2.18 -9.86 -16.38
CA SER A 68 -2.91 -10.85 -17.18
C SER A 68 -3.73 -11.79 -16.29
N ASN A 69 -5.02 -11.96 -16.61
CA ASN A 69 -5.87 -12.93 -15.92
C ASN A 69 -5.74 -14.34 -16.52
N THR A 70 -4.53 -14.88 -16.51
CA THR A 70 -4.20 -16.18 -17.10
C THR A 70 -3.24 -16.95 -16.20
N GLY A 71 -3.04 -18.24 -16.48
CA GLY A 71 -2.00 -19.03 -15.82
C GLY A 71 -0.57 -18.53 -16.12
N TRP A 72 -0.39 -17.72 -17.17
CA TRP A 72 0.87 -17.00 -17.41
C TRP A 72 1.01 -15.82 -16.45
N GLY A 73 -0.04 -15.01 -16.28
CA GLY A 73 -0.05 -13.92 -15.30
C GLY A 73 0.19 -14.43 -13.88
N GLU A 74 -0.47 -15.51 -13.46
CA GLU A 74 -0.23 -16.16 -12.16
C GLU A 74 1.26 -16.53 -11.96
N LYS A 75 1.87 -17.19 -12.95
CA LYS A 75 3.29 -17.55 -12.89
C LYS A 75 4.21 -16.33 -12.89
N SER A 76 3.85 -15.28 -13.62
CA SER A 76 4.63 -14.04 -13.64
C SER A 76 4.57 -13.31 -12.30
N ASN A 77 3.42 -13.24 -11.65
CA ASN A 77 3.29 -12.66 -10.30
C ASN A 77 4.15 -13.43 -9.29
N ILE A 78 4.03 -14.76 -9.25
CA ILE A 78 4.86 -15.60 -8.36
C ILE A 78 6.35 -15.43 -8.68
N GLY A 79 6.71 -15.47 -9.96
CA GLY A 79 8.10 -15.32 -10.40
C GLY A 79 8.70 -13.96 -10.03
N PHE A 80 7.92 -12.89 -10.14
CA PHE A 80 8.32 -11.54 -9.75
C PHE A 80 8.55 -11.46 -8.24
N LEU A 81 7.58 -11.88 -7.42
CA LEU A 81 7.69 -11.83 -5.96
C LEU A 81 8.81 -12.74 -5.43
N ASN A 82 9.00 -13.92 -6.03
CA ASN A 82 10.14 -14.78 -5.68
C ASN A 82 11.48 -14.10 -6.02
N LYS A 83 11.63 -13.57 -7.24
CA LYS A 83 12.86 -12.91 -7.69
C LYS A 83 13.21 -11.67 -6.87
N HIS A 84 12.21 -10.85 -6.51
CA HIS A 84 12.42 -9.52 -5.94
C HIS A 84 12.24 -9.47 -4.41
N MET A 85 11.53 -10.43 -3.82
CA MET A 85 11.26 -10.46 -2.38
C MET A 85 11.71 -11.77 -1.71
N GLY A 86 11.98 -12.83 -2.48
CA GLY A 86 12.30 -14.15 -1.93
C GLY A 86 11.08 -14.92 -1.41
N ALA A 87 9.86 -14.53 -1.82
CA ALA A 87 8.64 -15.26 -1.47
C ALA A 87 8.62 -16.67 -2.11
N SER A 88 8.17 -17.67 -1.35
CA SER A 88 8.25 -19.08 -1.78
C SER A 88 7.05 -19.52 -2.61
N PHE A 89 5.84 -19.08 -2.24
CA PHE A 89 4.57 -19.54 -2.81
C PHE A 89 4.49 -21.08 -2.89
N GLU A 90 4.80 -21.77 -1.80
CA GLU A 90 4.65 -23.22 -1.74
C GLU A 90 3.18 -23.63 -1.90
N GLN A 91 2.90 -24.63 -2.74
CA GLN A 91 1.53 -25.07 -2.95
C GLN A 91 1.02 -25.89 -1.75
N ARG A 92 -0.18 -25.58 -1.27
CA ARG A 92 -0.87 -26.30 -0.20
C ARG A 92 -1.52 -27.59 -0.71
N PRO A 93 -1.66 -28.62 0.13
CA PRO A 93 -2.53 -29.76 -0.16
C PRO A 93 -3.98 -29.31 -0.37
N GLN A 94 -4.74 -30.07 -1.15
CA GLN A 94 -6.18 -29.84 -1.33
C GLN A 94 -6.96 -30.40 -0.13
N PRO A 95 -8.13 -29.82 0.20
CA PRO A 95 -8.78 -28.67 -0.47
C PRO A 95 -8.12 -27.33 -0.14
N TRP A 96 -8.19 -26.38 -1.09
CA TRP A 96 -7.66 -25.01 -0.91
C TRP A 96 -8.65 -24.04 -0.24
N VAL A 97 -9.75 -24.58 0.28
CA VAL A 97 -10.74 -23.85 1.06
C VAL A 97 -10.93 -24.64 2.34
N THR A 98 -10.76 -23.98 3.47
CA THR A 98 -10.94 -24.60 4.79
C THR A 98 -12.41 -24.60 5.17
N ASN A 99 -12.88 -25.70 5.76
CA ASN A 99 -14.24 -25.75 6.32
C ASN A 99 -14.25 -25.03 7.67
N ILE A 100 -14.61 -23.76 7.65
CA ILE A 100 -14.59 -22.88 8.83
C ILE A 100 -15.89 -22.98 9.64
N SER A 101 -15.79 -22.84 10.96
CA SER A 101 -16.94 -22.54 11.81
C SER A 101 -17.00 -21.04 12.04
N ILE A 102 -18.08 -20.40 11.57
CA ILE A 102 -18.28 -18.96 11.69
C ILE A 102 -18.28 -18.53 13.16
N ASP A 103 -18.77 -19.37 14.08
CA ASP A 103 -18.81 -19.10 15.53
C ASP A 103 -17.42 -18.88 16.15
N ASP A 104 -16.37 -19.40 15.53
CA ASP A 104 -14.98 -19.20 15.98
C ASP A 104 -14.38 -17.85 15.55
N ILE A 105 -15.07 -17.10 14.68
CA ILE A 105 -14.63 -15.78 14.19
C ILE A 105 -15.26 -14.68 15.04
N HIS A 106 -14.47 -13.69 15.45
CA HIS A 106 -14.87 -12.66 16.41
C HIS A 106 -14.67 -11.26 15.85
N SER A 107 -15.36 -10.28 16.44
CA SER A 107 -15.14 -8.87 16.17
C SER A 107 -13.67 -8.50 16.39
N GLY A 108 -13.12 -7.77 15.44
CA GLY A 108 -11.73 -7.36 15.41
C GLY A 108 -10.76 -8.40 14.85
N ASP A 109 -11.17 -9.64 14.55
CA ASP A 109 -10.26 -10.58 13.88
C ASP A 109 -9.90 -10.05 12.47
N PHE A 110 -8.61 -10.08 12.12
CA PHE A 110 -8.06 -9.44 10.93
C PHE A 110 -8.03 -10.41 9.75
N LEU A 111 -8.32 -9.94 8.54
CA LEU A 111 -8.20 -10.71 7.31
C LEU A 111 -7.07 -10.12 6.47
N ALA A 112 -6.03 -10.93 6.23
CA ALA A 112 -4.98 -10.62 5.27
C ALA A 112 -5.31 -11.32 3.94
N ILE A 113 -5.35 -10.55 2.84
CA ILE A 113 -5.78 -11.02 1.52
C ILE A 113 -4.64 -10.82 0.53
N SER A 114 -4.44 -11.79 -0.36
CA SER A 114 -3.36 -11.77 -1.34
C SER A 114 -3.84 -12.36 -2.67
N LYS A 115 -3.98 -11.49 -3.67
CA LYS A 115 -4.32 -11.81 -5.07
C LYS A 115 -3.04 -11.88 -5.89
N ILE A 116 -3.01 -12.79 -6.85
CA ILE A 116 -1.81 -13.08 -7.67
C ILE A 116 -2.13 -13.27 -9.15
N ARG A 117 -3.33 -12.88 -9.59
CA ARG A 117 -3.76 -13.01 -10.98
C ARG A 117 -4.65 -11.84 -11.40
N GLY A 118 -4.62 -11.51 -12.70
CA GLY A 118 -5.45 -10.45 -13.27
C GLY A 118 -5.03 -9.05 -12.83
N ARG A 119 -5.90 -8.07 -13.08
CA ARG A 119 -5.63 -6.66 -12.82
C ARG A 119 -5.23 -6.42 -11.36
N TRP A 120 -6.04 -6.93 -10.43
CA TRP A 120 -5.82 -6.75 -8.99
C TRP A 120 -4.58 -7.48 -8.49
N GLY A 121 -4.34 -8.71 -8.94
CA GLY A 121 -3.10 -9.42 -8.60
C GLY A 121 -1.84 -8.70 -9.09
N GLY A 122 -1.89 -8.06 -10.25
CA GLY A 122 -0.79 -7.24 -10.76
C GLY A 122 -0.51 -6.00 -9.90
N PHE A 123 -1.56 -5.28 -9.48
CA PHE A 123 -1.41 -4.15 -8.56
C PHE A 123 -0.86 -4.58 -7.20
N GLU A 124 -1.46 -5.61 -6.60
CA GLU A 124 -1.01 -6.12 -5.31
C GLU A 124 0.41 -6.66 -5.36
N THR A 125 0.86 -7.26 -6.47
CA THR A 125 2.26 -7.71 -6.61
C THR A 125 3.25 -6.54 -6.54
N LEU A 126 2.91 -5.41 -7.15
CA LEU A 126 3.74 -4.20 -7.07
C LEU A 126 3.67 -3.59 -5.67
N GLU A 127 2.50 -3.54 -5.05
CA GLU A 127 2.30 -3.07 -3.67
C GLU A 127 3.11 -3.91 -2.66
N LYS A 128 3.02 -5.24 -2.75
CA LYS A 128 3.81 -6.19 -1.94
C LYS A 128 5.30 -5.90 -2.09
N TRP A 129 5.74 -5.66 -3.32
CA TRP A 129 7.15 -5.36 -3.60
C TRP A 129 7.63 -4.05 -2.99
N VAL A 130 6.85 -2.97 -3.06
CA VAL A 130 7.27 -1.66 -2.53
C VAL A 130 7.12 -1.54 -1.00
N SER A 131 6.13 -2.22 -0.42
CA SER A 131 5.88 -2.19 1.03
C SER A 131 6.63 -3.29 1.81
N GLY A 132 7.02 -4.36 1.12
CA GLY A 132 7.50 -5.58 1.77
C GLY A 132 6.41 -6.42 2.43
N ALA A 133 5.14 -6.04 2.26
CA ALA A 133 4.01 -6.85 2.68
C ALA A 133 3.88 -8.07 1.77
N TYR A 134 3.45 -9.20 2.32
CA TYR A 134 3.17 -10.42 1.55
C TYR A 134 1.66 -10.63 1.31
N ALA A 135 0.85 -9.74 1.86
CA ALA A 135 -0.55 -9.52 1.54
C ALA A 135 -0.71 -8.18 0.82
N GLY A 136 -1.75 -8.04 -0.01
CA GLY A 136 -2.02 -6.83 -0.79
C GLY A 136 -3.39 -6.20 -0.51
N HIS A 137 -4.19 -6.81 0.37
CA HIS A 137 -5.40 -6.18 0.88
C HIS A 137 -5.71 -6.66 2.29
N THR A 138 -6.51 -5.89 3.02
CA THR A 138 -6.86 -6.19 4.40
C THR A 138 -8.31 -5.86 4.68
N ALA A 139 -8.95 -6.71 5.48
CA ALA A 139 -10.31 -6.51 5.97
C ALA A 139 -10.38 -6.86 7.46
N VAL A 140 -11.53 -6.62 8.08
CA VAL A 140 -11.76 -6.94 9.49
C VAL A 140 -13.14 -7.51 9.73
N CYS A 141 -13.21 -8.51 10.60
CA CYS A 141 -14.46 -9.14 11.00
C CYS A 141 -15.17 -8.32 12.09
N LEU A 142 -16.49 -8.18 12.00
CA LEU A 142 -17.34 -7.54 13.00
C LEU A 142 -18.59 -8.38 13.27
N ARG A 143 -19.01 -8.49 14.53
CA ARG A 143 -20.32 -9.08 14.87
C ARG A 143 -21.30 -8.00 15.25
N ASP A 144 -22.51 -8.06 14.70
CA ASP A 144 -23.58 -7.16 15.11
C ASP A 144 -24.21 -7.59 16.45
N SER A 145 -25.16 -6.79 16.94
CA SER A 145 -25.88 -7.08 18.19
C SER A 145 -26.72 -8.37 18.16
N GLU A 146 -27.02 -8.92 16.98
CA GLU A 146 -27.71 -10.20 16.79
C GLU A 146 -26.72 -11.38 16.68
N GLY A 147 -25.42 -11.09 16.68
CA GLY A 147 -24.34 -12.05 16.53
C GLY A 147 -24.05 -12.44 15.09
N LYS A 148 -24.60 -11.77 14.07
CA LYS A 148 -24.24 -12.05 12.66
C LYS A 148 -22.86 -11.50 12.35
N LEU A 149 -22.14 -12.18 11.46
CA LEU A 149 -20.79 -11.82 11.07
C LEU A 149 -20.81 -10.93 9.81
N TRP A 150 -19.98 -9.90 9.85
CA TRP A 150 -19.77 -8.90 8.82
C TRP A 150 -18.27 -8.74 8.56
N VAL A 151 -17.93 -8.26 7.38
CA VAL A 151 -16.57 -7.93 6.95
C VAL A 151 -16.56 -6.45 6.58
N GLY A 152 -15.73 -5.67 7.28
CA GLY A 152 -15.46 -4.27 6.94
C GLY A 152 -14.14 -4.15 6.18
N GLU A 153 -14.14 -3.51 5.03
CA GLU A 153 -12.94 -3.19 4.25
C GLU A 153 -13.11 -1.91 3.45
N SER A 154 -12.02 -1.20 3.19
CA SER A 154 -12.03 0.00 2.34
C SER A 154 -11.57 -0.34 0.93
N GLY A 155 -12.30 0.14 -0.09
CA GLY A 155 -11.93 -0.02 -1.50
C GLY A 155 -12.55 -1.24 -2.18
N HIS A 156 -13.50 -1.90 -1.52
CA HIS A 156 -14.31 -2.96 -2.10
C HIS A 156 -15.77 -2.85 -1.65
N ASP A 157 -16.44 -1.78 -2.09
CA ASP A 157 -17.84 -1.57 -1.79
C ASP A 157 -18.72 -2.57 -2.57
N ASN A 158 -19.83 -2.99 -1.97
CA ASN A 158 -20.83 -3.78 -2.68
C ASN A 158 -21.59 -2.94 -3.75
N ASP A 159 -22.52 -3.56 -4.46
CA ASP A 159 -23.34 -2.87 -5.48
C ASP A 159 -24.15 -1.67 -4.93
N GLN A 160 -24.23 -1.52 -3.59
CA GLN A 160 -24.94 -0.46 -2.87
C GLN A 160 -23.98 0.63 -2.33
N GLY A 161 -22.66 0.47 -2.50
CA GLY A 161 -21.66 1.40 -1.99
C GLY A 161 -21.38 1.22 -0.49
N GLU A 162 -21.61 0.03 0.06
CA GLU A 162 -21.36 -0.29 1.47
C GLU A 162 -19.99 -0.95 1.63
N ASP A 163 -19.20 -0.45 2.59
CA ASP A 163 -17.87 -0.95 2.96
C ASP A 163 -17.92 -2.04 4.05
N VAL A 164 -19.10 -2.24 4.66
CA VAL A 164 -19.36 -3.29 5.65
C VAL A 164 -20.37 -4.30 5.09
N ILE A 165 -19.87 -5.47 4.69
CA ILE A 165 -20.62 -6.46 3.91
C ILE A 165 -20.89 -7.69 4.78
N ALA A 166 -22.08 -8.29 4.65
CA ALA A 166 -22.42 -9.51 5.37
C ALA A 166 -21.46 -10.66 4.98
N TRP A 167 -21.01 -11.45 5.96
CA TRP A 167 -20.03 -12.52 5.73
C TRP A 167 -20.40 -13.46 4.59
N ASP A 168 -21.67 -13.88 4.51
CA ASP A 168 -22.14 -14.81 3.47
C ASP A 168 -22.05 -14.19 2.07
N GLU A 169 -22.31 -12.89 1.93
CA GLU A 169 -22.18 -12.18 0.66
C GLU A 169 -20.71 -12.01 0.26
N TRP A 170 -19.88 -11.55 1.20
CA TRP A 170 -18.44 -11.38 1.01
C TRP A 170 -17.76 -12.71 0.65
N TRP A 171 -18.08 -13.77 1.40
CA TRP A 171 -17.51 -15.09 1.21
C TRP A 171 -17.98 -15.76 -0.09
N GLU A 172 -19.23 -15.55 -0.50
CA GLU A 172 -19.74 -16.01 -1.80
C GLU A 172 -19.02 -15.30 -2.97
N PHE A 173 -18.77 -13.99 -2.84
CA PHE A 173 -17.97 -13.25 -3.82
C PHE A 173 -16.57 -13.84 -3.92
N GLU A 174 -15.88 -13.97 -2.79
CA GLU A 174 -14.55 -14.55 -2.77
C GLU A 174 -14.59 -15.94 -3.40
N LEU A 175 -15.47 -16.86 -2.97
CA LEU A 175 -15.56 -18.25 -3.47
C LEU A 175 -15.80 -18.36 -4.96
N ASN A 176 -16.76 -17.60 -5.49
CA ASN A 176 -17.34 -17.91 -6.78
C ASN A 176 -17.21 -16.79 -7.82
N LYS A 177 -16.89 -15.57 -7.41
CA LYS A 177 -16.81 -14.40 -8.30
C LYS A 177 -15.40 -13.82 -8.43
N ASP A 178 -14.56 -13.90 -7.39
CA ASP A 178 -13.20 -13.40 -7.47
C ASP A 178 -12.31 -14.33 -8.32
N ASP A 179 -12.01 -13.88 -9.53
CA ASP A 179 -11.19 -14.58 -10.51
C ASP A 179 -9.69 -14.26 -10.44
N SER A 180 -9.26 -13.47 -9.45
CA SER A 180 -7.87 -13.04 -9.23
C SER A 180 -6.99 -14.05 -8.48
N ASN A 181 -7.54 -15.24 -8.21
CA ASN A 181 -6.91 -16.29 -7.40
C ASN A 181 -6.56 -15.78 -5.98
N PRO A 182 -7.56 -15.42 -5.16
CA PRO A 182 -7.32 -14.86 -3.84
C PRO A 182 -6.88 -15.91 -2.83
N HIS A 183 -5.95 -15.50 -1.97
CA HIS A 183 -5.47 -16.22 -0.80
C HIS A 183 -5.85 -15.40 0.42
N ILE A 184 -6.46 -16.04 1.42
CA ILE A 184 -7.02 -15.33 2.58
C ILE A 184 -6.56 -16.02 3.85
N ALA A 185 -6.01 -15.22 4.76
CA ALA A 185 -5.64 -15.62 6.11
C ALA A 185 -6.44 -14.83 7.14
N LEU A 186 -7.05 -15.55 8.08
CA LEU A 186 -7.63 -14.99 9.30
C LEU A 186 -6.56 -14.96 10.38
N LEU A 187 -6.40 -13.80 11.00
CA LEU A 187 -5.49 -13.52 12.10
C LEU A 187 -6.35 -13.18 13.34
N PRO A 188 -6.63 -14.16 14.21
CA PRO A 188 -7.46 -13.92 15.39
C PRO A 188 -6.77 -12.94 16.35
N LEU A 189 -7.54 -12.04 16.97
CA LEU A 189 -6.99 -11.20 18.04
C LEU A 189 -6.56 -12.05 19.24
N HIS A 190 -5.46 -11.67 19.88
CA HIS A 190 -5.07 -12.22 21.15
C HIS A 190 -6.18 -11.97 22.20
N PRO A 191 -6.47 -12.91 23.11
CA PRO A 191 -7.52 -12.74 24.12
C PRO A 191 -7.42 -11.43 24.92
N ASP A 192 -6.20 -11.00 25.24
CA ASP A 192 -5.97 -9.75 25.98
C ASP A 192 -6.29 -8.50 25.15
N MET A 193 -6.12 -8.53 23.82
CA MET A 193 -6.55 -7.44 22.94
C MET A 193 -8.05 -7.47 22.74
N ARG A 194 -8.61 -8.67 22.53
CA ARG A 194 -10.06 -8.85 22.41
C ARG A 194 -10.81 -8.35 23.64
N ALA A 195 -10.26 -8.54 24.84
CA ALA A 195 -10.84 -8.02 26.07
C ALA A 195 -10.85 -6.48 26.17
N LYS A 196 -9.96 -5.79 25.43
CA LYS A 196 -9.92 -4.31 25.35
C LYS A 196 -10.77 -3.75 24.21
N PHE A 197 -11.05 -4.56 23.20
CA PHE A 197 -11.72 -4.15 21.98
C PHE A 197 -13.14 -3.65 22.27
N ASN A 198 -13.36 -2.35 22.10
CA ASN A 198 -14.69 -1.75 22.21
C ASN A 198 -15.47 -1.95 20.91
N GLU A 199 -16.32 -2.97 20.89
CA GLU A 199 -17.12 -3.33 19.71
C GLU A 199 -18.08 -2.23 19.26
N THR A 200 -18.69 -1.48 20.19
CA THR A 200 -19.59 -0.37 19.84
C THR A 200 -18.83 0.74 19.10
N ALA A 201 -17.66 1.13 19.60
CA ALA A 201 -16.85 2.16 18.95
C ALA A 201 -16.29 1.68 17.59
N ALA A 202 -15.99 0.39 17.47
CA ALA A 202 -15.58 -0.21 16.20
C ALA A 202 -16.68 -0.11 15.13
N TRP A 203 -17.93 -0.43 15.50
CA TRP A 203 -19.09 -0.29 14.62
C TRP A 203 -19.37 1.16 14.23
N GLU A 204 -19.36 2.09 15.20
CA GLU A 204 -19.54 3.52 14.93
C GLU A 204 -18.49 4.04 13.91
N TYR A 205 -17.24 3.60 14.04
CA TYR A 205 -16.20 3.93 13.07
C TYR A 205 -16.49 3.32 11.70
N ALA A 206 -16.75 2.01 11.63
CA ALA A 206 -16.97 1.31 10.36
C ALA A 206 -18.15 1.91 9.58
N GLU A 207 -19.27 2.19 10.25
CA GLU A 207 -20.43 2.85 9.65
C GLU A 207 -20.13 4.28 9.18
N SER A 208 -19.28 5.02 9.90
CA SER A 208 -18.90 6.39 9.53
C SER A 208 -18.09 6.47 8.23
N MET A 209 -17.45 5.36 7.87
CA MET A 209 -16.60 5.23 6.68
C MET A 209 -17.35 4.70 5.46
N ASN A 210 -18.61 4.25 5.59
CA ASN A 210 -19.39 3.80 4.44
C ASN A 210 -19.50 4.88 3.36
N GLY A 211 -19.15 4.52 2.12
CA GLY A 211 -19.21 5.38 0.95
C GLY A 211 -18.17 6.50 0.95
N LYS A 212 -17.12 6.37 1.76
CA LYS A 212 -15.98 7.28 1.77
C LYS A 212 -14.96 6.87 0.71
N PRO A 213 -14.21 7.83 0.14
CA PRO A 213 -13.19 7.52 -0.86
C PRO A 213 -12.07 6.62 -0.30
N TYR A 214 -11.55 5.73 -1.14
CA TYR A 214 -10.33 4.97 -0.84
C TYR A 214 -9.13 5.91 -0.66
N GLY A 215 -8.24 5.58 0.28
CA GLY A 215 -7.06 6.36 0.65
C GLY A 215 -5.94 6.39 -0.40
N TYR A 216 -6.21 6.71 -1.66
CA TYR A 216 -5.14 6.94 -2.64
C TYR A 216 -4.26 8.14 -2.28
N HIS A 217 -4.84 9.14 -1.58
CA HIS A 217 -4.15 10.33 -1.10
C HIS A 217 -3.05 10.04 -0.07
N ASN A 218 -3.21 8.99 0.74
CA ASN A 218 -2.29 8.67 1.84
C ASN A 218 -1.37 7.46 1.54
N MET A 219 -1.87 6.45 0.83
CA MET A 219 -1.15 5.20 0.59
C MET A 219 0.20 5.38 -0.11
N LEU A 220 0.35 6.38 -0.99
CA LEU A 220 1.63 6.63 -1.65
C LEU A 220 2.69 7.09 -0.65
N PHE A 221 2.34 7.98 0.28
CA PHE A 221 3.30 8.62 1.17
C PHE A 221 3.87 7.65 2.22
N SER A 222 3.07 6.66 2.64
CA SER A 222 3.57 5.57 3.48
C SER A 222 4.58 4.65 2.78
N TRP A 223 4.81 4.81 1.46
CA TRP A 223 5.83 4.05 0.70
C TRP A 223 7.10 4.87 0.42
N ILE A 224 7.05 6.19 0.61
CA ILE A 224 8.12 7.14 0.25
C ILE A 224 8.39 8.16 1.37
N ASP A 225 8.23 7.71 2.61
CA ASP A 225 8.29 8.46 3.87
C ASP A 225 9.73 8.77 4.34
N THR A 226 10.76 8.30 3.64
CA THR A 226 12.17 8.62 3.92
C THR A 226 12.84 9.41 2.79
N ILE A 227 13.88 10.17 3.15
CA ILE A 227 14.59 11.06 2.21
C ILE A 227 15.22 10.28 1.04
N ASP A 228 15.88 9.15 1.34
CA ASP A 228 16.66 8.38 0.37
C ASP A 228 16.50 6.85 0.52
N ALA A 229 15.93 6.38 1.64
CA ALA A 229 16.00 4.98 2.04
C ALA A 229 14.83 4.10 1.54
N ASN A 230 13.82 4.67 0.85
CA ASN A 230 12.79 3.90 0.12
C ASN A 230 13.11 3.75 -1.38
N TYR A 231 14.18 4.37 -1.88
CA TYR A 231 14.52 4.37 -3.31
C TYR A 231 15.68 3.44 -3.63
N PRO A 232 15.58 2.56 -4.64
CA PRO A 232 16.71 1.74 -5.04
C PRO A 232 17.78 2.63 -5.67
N PRO A 233 19.05 2.56 -5.23
CA PRO A 233 20.12 3.36 -5.82
C PRO A 233 20.23 3.13 -7.33
N PRO A 234 20.43 4.17 -8.16
CA PRO A 234 20.72 5.57 -7.78
C PRO A 234 19.49 6.49 -7.75
N LEU A 235 18.27 5.96 -7.63
CA LEU A 235 17.05 6.78 -7.61
C LEU A 235 16.91 7.53 -6.28
N ASP A 236 16.23 8.67 -6.34
CA ASP A 236 15.89 9.52 -5.20
C ASP A 236 14.51 10.18 -5.41
N ALA A 237 14.10 11.05 -4.48
CA ALA A 237 12.84 11.78 -4.54
C ALA A 237 12.66 12.64 -5.81
N HIS A 238 13.72 13.02 -6.53
CA HIS A 238 13.59 13.75 -7.79
C HIS A 238 12.98 12.91 -8.90
N VAL A 239 13.16 11.58 -8.84
CA VAL A 239 12.48 10.64 -9.74
C VAL A 239 10.98 10.64 -9.46
N VAL A 240 10.59 10.67 -8.18
CA VAL A 240 9.17 10.79 -7.78
C VAL A 240 8.56 12.09 -8.29
N ALA A 241 9.22 13.24 -8.07
CA ALA A 241 8.78 14.52 -8.61
C ALA A 241 8.63 14.49 -10.14
N SER A 242 9.55 13.84 -10.85
CA SER A 242 9.50 13.73 -12.31
C SER A 242 8.35 12.84 -12.77
N VAL A 243 8.10 11.71 -12.11
CA VAL A 243 6.97 10.82 -12.40
C VAL A 243 5.64 11.52 -12.11
N MET A 244 5.53 12.19 -10.96
CA MET A 244 4.35 12.98 -10.59
C MET A 244 4.10 14.08 -11.62
N THR A 245 5.15 14.73 -12.14
CA THR A 245 5.04 15.74 -13.20
C THR A 245 4.49 15.12 -14.51
N VAL A 246 5.04 14.00 -14.97
CA VAL A 246 4.53 13.28 -16.15
C VAL A 246 3.06 12.96 -15.98
N TRP A 247 2.69 12.40 -14.82
CA TRP A 247 1.33 11.95 -14.57
C TRP A 247 0.36 13.11 -14.45
N ASN A 248 0.78 14.23 -13.84
CA ASN A 248 -0.01 15.45 -13.75
C ASN A 248 -0.30 16.05 -15.14
N GLN A 249 0.63 15.92 -16.09
CA GLN A 249 0.36 16.32 -17.48
C GLN A 249 -0.53 15.33 -18.23
N MET A 250 -0.32 14.02 -18.03
CA MET A 250 -1.04 12.98 -18.77
C MET A 250 -2.49 12.79 -18.29
N GLN A 251 -2.73 12.88 -16.98
CA GLN A 251 -4.01 12.63 -16.31
C GLN A 251 -4.22 13.63 -15.15
N PRO A 252 -4.38 14.94 -15.43
CA PRO A 252 -4.39 16.00 -14.41
C PRO A 252 -5.48 15.82 -13.34
N ALA A 253 -6.67 15.38 -13.73
CA ALA A 253 -7.77 15.14 -12.79
C ALA A 253 -7.48 14.00 -11.81
N TYR A 254 -6.72 12.99 -12.24
CA TYR A 254 -6.35 11.86 -11.39
C TYR A 254 -5.15 12.20 -10.50
N ALA A 255 -4.16 12.91 -11.03
CA ALA A 255 -3.00 13.39 -10.27
C ALA A 255 -3.38 14.35 -9.14
N ALA A 256 -4.30 15.29 -9.40
CA ALA A 256 -4.81 16.21 -8.39
C ALA A 256 -5.45 15.46 -7.21
N ASN A 257 -6.14 14.35 -7.51
CA ASN A 257 -6.78 13.47 -6.54
C ASN A 257 -5.83 12.44 -5.89
N MET A 258 -4.54 12.42 -6.22
CA MET A 258 -3.61 11.45 -5.63
C MET A 258 -2.60 12.07 -4.69
N TRP A 259 -2.17 13.31 -4.92
CA TRP A 259 -1.09 13.90 -4.13
C TRP A 259 -1.15 15.40 -3.93
N ASN A 260 -1.84 16.18 -4.78
CA ASN A 260 -1.79 17.64 -4.65
C ASN A 260 -2.36 18.12 -3.31
N GLU A 261 -3.54 17.63 -2.92
CA GLU A 261 -4.15 18.02 -1.65
C GLU A 261 -3.32 17.51 -0.46
N ALA A 262 -2.79 16.30 -0.54
CA ALA A 262 -1.94 15.69 0.48
C ALA A 262 -0.62 16.46 0.69
N LEU A 263 0.01 16.93 -0.39
CA LEU A 263 1.20 17.79 -0.36
C LEU A 263 0.88 19.18 0.20
N ASN A 264 -0.27 19.75 -0.17
CA ASN A 264 -0.75 21.02 0.39
C ASN A 264 -0.94 20.93 1.90
N LYS A 265 -1.57 19.85 2.40
CA LYS A 265 -1.73 19.62 3.84
C LYS A 265 -0.39 19.53 4.57
N ARG A 266 0.57 18.76 4.03
CA ARG A 266 1.95 18.67 4.57
C ARG A 266 2.65 20.02 4.61
N LEU A 267 2.46 20.85 3.58
CA LEU A 267 3.05 22.19 3.50
C LEU A 267 2.24 23.25 4.29
N GLY A 268 1.03 22.95 4.75
CA GLY A 268 0.12 23.94 5.34
C GLY A 268 -0.33 25.01 4.34
N THR A 269 -0.54 24.63 3.08
CA THR A 269 -1.07 25.48 2.00
C THR A 269 -2.40 24.94 1.49
N GLU A 270 -3.08 25.69 0.62
CA GLU A 270 -4.31 25.25 -0.04
C GLU A 270 -4.29 25.64 -1.52
N GLY A 271 -4.72 24.72 -2.39
CA GLY A 271 -4.95 25.01 -3.81
C GLY A 271 -3.71 25.21 -4.68
N LEU A 272 -2.51 24.94 -4.16
CA LEU A 272 -1.29 24.95 -4.98
C LEU A 272 -1.21 23.68 -5.83
N ASP A 273 -0.81 23.82 -7.10
CA ASP A 273 -0.48 22.68 -7.94
C ASP A 273 0.95 22.18 -7.65
N LEU A 274 1.34 21.04 -8.26
CA LEU A 274 2.65 20.44 -8.00
C LEU A 274 3.83 21.39 -8.28
N PRO A 275 3.89 22.13 -9.41
CA PRO A 275 4.92 23.16 -9.62
C PRO A 275 4.97 24.21 -8.51
N ASP A 276 3.83 24.79 -8.13
CA ASP A 276 3.78 25.83 -7.09
C ASP A 276 4.15 25.28 -5.71
N LEU A 277 3.76 24.03 -5.40
CA LEU A 277 4.17 23.32 -4.18
C LEU A 277 5.69 23.14 -4.11
N LEU A 278 6.32 22.73 -5.22
CA LEU A 278 7.79 22.56 -5.28
C LEU A 278 8.50 23.89 -5.06
N VAL A 279 8.02 24.97 -5.69
CA VAL A 279 8.58 26.32 -5.53
C VAL A 279 8.39 26.83 -4.10
N GLU A 280 7.19 26.70 -3.53
CA GLU A 280 6.88 27.16 -2.17
C GLU A 280 7.68 26.40 -1.11
N THR A 281 7.84 25.08 -1.28
CA THR A 281 8.67 24.24 -0.41
C THR A 281 10.11 24.75 -0.36
N GLU A 282 10.70 25.05 -1.51
CA GLU A 282 12.03 25.62 -1.59
C GLU A 282 12.10 27.04 -1.01
N MET A 283 11.08 27.88 -1.23
CA MET A 283 11.01 29.24 -0.66
C MET A 283 11.00 29.22 0.87
N ARG A 284 10.43 28.17 1.47
CA ARG A 284 10.45 27.92 2.92
C ARG A 284 11.74 27.28 3.43
N GLY A 285 12.72 27.06 2.55
CA GLY A 285 14.02 26.49 2.92
C GLY A 285 13.99 24.98 3.15
N SER A 286 12.98 24.27 2.64
CA SER A 286 12.85 22.81 2.69
C SER A 286 13.09 22.21 1.30
N SER A 287 13.32 20.91 1.23
CA SER A 287 13.36 20.13 -0.01
C SER A 287 12.06 19.36 -0.25
N PHE A 288 11.84 18.93 -1.50
CA PHE A 288 10.70 18.05 -1.82
C PHE A 288 10.79 16.72 -1.08
N ALA A 289 11.99 16.15 -0.92
CA ALA A 289 12.19 14.94 -0.13
C ALA A 289 11.74 15.13 1.32
N GLU A 290 12.12 16.22 1.97
CA GLU A 290 11.67 16.54 3.33
C GLU A 290 10.15 16.75 3.42
N LEU A 291 9.53 17.35 2.39
CA LEU A 291 8.07 17.48 2.33
C LEU A 291 7.39 16.11 2.32
N LEU A 292 7.91 15.14 1.56
CA LEU A 292 7.37 13.77 1.50
C LEU A 292 7.47 13.05 2.85
N THR A 293 8.48 13.37 3.68
CA THR A 293 8.67 12.77 5.01
C THR A 293 7.77 13.32 6.11
N ILE A 294 6.90 14.28 5.81
CA ILE A 294 5.91 14.77 6.78
C ILE A 294 4.81 13.70 6.89
N PRO A 295 4.59 13.10 8.08
CA PRO A 295 3.62 12.02 8.25
C PRO A 295 2.21 12.49 7.91
N GLU A 296 1.48 11.65 7.19
CA GLU A 296 0.03 11.75 7.10
C GLU A 296 -0.57 11.74 8.51
N GLN A 297 -1.66 12.49 8.71
CA GLN A 297 -2.37 12.48 9.98
C GLN A 297 -3.73 11.80 9.81
N ASP A 298 -4.09 10.92 10.73
CA ASP A 298 -5.36 10.16 10.70
C ASP A 298 -6.61 11.08 10.71
N ASP A 299 -6.47 12.32 11.18
CA ASP A 299 -7.55 13.31 11.26
C ASP A 299 -7.66 14.22 10.02
N TRP A 300 -6.76 14.06 9.03
CA TRP A 300 -6.85 14.82 7.79
C TRP A 300 -8.07 14.42 6.97
N VAL A 301 -8.85 15.45 6.62
CA VAL A 301 -10.03 15.32 5.76
C VAL A 301 -9.74 16.02 4.44
N TYR A 302 -9.95 15.31 3.34
CA TYR A 302 -9.75 15.78 1.99
C TYR A 302 -11.03 16.39 1.42
N SER A 303 -10.93 17.04 0.28
CA SER A 303 -12.04 17.71 -0.41
C SER A 303 -13.16 16.74 -0.82
N ASP A 304 -12.84 15.46 -1.04
CA ASP A 304 -13.76 14.35 -1.30
C ASP A 304 -14.20 13.61 -0.03
N GLY A 305 -13.68 13.98 1.14
CA GLY A 305 -14.07 13.48 2.45
C GLY A 305 -12.92 12.86 3.24
N LYS A 306 -13.27 12.16 4.32
CA LYS A 306 -12.30 11.31 5.01
C LYS A 306 -11.96 10.14 4.10
N SER A 307 -10.69 9.73 4.03
CA SER A 307 -10.26 8.60 3.21
C SER A 307 -9.32 7.70 4.00
N ALA A 308 -9.39 6.40 3.74
CA ALA A 308 -8.52 5.41 4.37
C ALA A 308 -8.14 4.34 3.36
N SER A 309 -6.86 3.95 3.32
CA SER A 309 -6.46 2.73 2.63
C SER A 309 -7.04 1.50 3.35
N CYS A 310 -6.98 0.32 2.73
CA CYS A 310 -7.51 -0.90 3.33
C CYS A 310 -6.97 -1.16 4.75
N VAL A 311 -5.66 -0.96 4.96
CA VAL A 311 -5.02 -1.19 6.26
C VAL A 311 -5.30 -0.05 7.23
N ALA A 312 -5.31 1.21 6.77
CA ALA A 312 -5.64 2.35 7.61
C ALA A 312 -7.08 2.24 8.13
N PHE A 313 -8.02 1.76 7.31
CA PHE A 313 -9.40 1.50 7.73
C PHE A 313 -9.46 0.57 8.95
N VAL A 314 -8.78 -0.58 8.86
CA VAL A 314 -8.78 -1.57 9.96
C VAL A 314 -8.08 -1.01 11.20
N LEU A 315 -6.94 -0.33 11.03
CA LEU A 315 -6.17 0.18 12.15
C LEU A 315 -6.80 1.41 12.83
N GLU A 316 -7.46 2.29 12.08
CA GLU A 316 -8.25 3.38 12.67
C GLU A 316 -9.45 2.83 13.45
N MET A 317 -10.08 1.76 12.97
CA MET A 317 -11.10 1.05 13.72
C MET A 317 -10.53 0.47 15.03
N TYR A 318 -9.32 -0.11 14.98
CA TYR A 318 -8.62 -0.57 16.17
C TYR A 318 -8.27 0.56 17.13
N LYS A 319 -7.90 1.75 16.62
CA LYS A 319 -7.71 2.96 17.43
C LYS A 319 -9.00 3.39 18.11
N ALA A 320 -10.11 3.47 17.37
CA ALA A 320 -11.44 3.79 17.90
C ALA A 320 -11.88 2.76 18.96
N ALA A 321 -11.56 1.48 18.74
CA ALA A 321 -11.85 0.39 19.65
C ALA A 321 -10.92 0.33 20.89
N GLY A 322 -9.93 1.23 21.00
CA GLY A 322 -9.05 1.34 22.16
C GLY A 322 -7.82 0.42 22.17
N LEU A 323 -7.48 -0.25 21.05
CA LEU A 323 -6.35 -1.18 21.01
C LEU A 323 -4.98 -0.49 21.06
N PHE A 324 -4.91 0.78 20.69
CA PHE A 324 -3.69 1.58 20.69
C PHE A 324 -3.47 2.39 21.98
N ASP A 325 -4.37 2.29 22.96
CA ASP A 325 -4.25 3.03 24.21
C ASP A 325 -3.09 2.52 25.09
N PRO A 326 -2.39 3.41 25.81
CA PRO A 326 -2.69 4.85 25.98
C PRO A 326 -1.98 5.78 24.98
N ILE A 327 -1.34 5.24 23.94
CA ILE A 327 -0.47 6.01 23.04
C ILE A 327 -1.12 6.31 21.69
N SER A 328 -2.43 6.05 21.55
CA SER A 328 -3.22 6.26 20.34
C SER A 328 -3.01 7.65 19.70
N SER A 329 -2.86 8.70 20.51
CA SER A 329 -2.63 10.07 20.02
C SER A 329 -1.24 10.33 19.44
N SER A 330 -0.30 9.39 19.59
CA SER A 330 1.09 9.48 19.10
C SER A 330 1.38 8.52 17.96
N ILE A 331 0.35 7.88 17.40
CA ILE A 331 0.48 6.92 16.31
C ILE A 331 -0.40 7.42 15.16
N GLN A 332 0.16 7.51 13.96
CA GLN A 332 -0.60 7.77 12.73
C GLN A 332 -0.71 6.46 11.96
N VAL A 333 -1.87 5.82 11.99
CA VAL A 333 -2.05 4.52 11.32
C VAL A 333 -2.18 4.66 9.81
N THR A 334 -2.41 5.86 9.30
CA THR A 334 -2.29 6.18 7.87
C THR A 334 -0.87 5.99 7.33
N GLU A 335 0.16 5.96 8.18
CA GLU A 335 1.55 5.67 7.81
C GLU A 335 1.86 4.16 7.78
N PHE A 336 0.93 3.30 8.20
CA PHE A 336 1.21 1.86 8.30
C PHE A 336 1.01 1.19 6.95
N THR A 337 1.92 0.29 6.62
CA THR A 337 1.70 -0.69 5.54
C THR A 337 0.97 -1.92 6.07
N ILE A 338 0.49 -2.77 5.16
CA ILE A 338 -0.09 -4.08 5.52
C ILE A 338 0.90 -4.92 6.36
N LYS A 339 2.20 -4.82 6.07
CA LYS A 339 3.25 -5.49 6.84
C LYS A 339 3.26 -5.03 8.29
N ASP A 340 3.23 -3.72 8.50
CA ASP A 340 3.27 -3.16 9.84
C ASP A 340 2.05 -3.58 10.66
N ALA A 341 0.88 -3.64 10.03
CA ALA A 341 -0.35 -4.09 10.67
C ALA A 341 -0.26 -5.54 11.17
N TYR A 342 0.06 -6.51 10.30
CA TYR A 342 0.15 -7.91 10.74
C TYR A 342 1.35 -8.18 11.66
N SER A 343 2.34 -7.28 11.71
CA SER A 343 3.47 -7.36 12.62
C SER A 343 3.16 -6.93 14.04
N LEU A 344 2.08 -6.18 14.27
CA LEU A 344 1.66 -5.77 15.60
C LEU A 344 1.39 -6.97 16.51
N LYS A 345 1.75 -6.85 17.79
CA LYS A 345 1.47 -7.85 18.83
C LYS A 345 -0.01 -7.89 19.25
N PHE A 346 -0.90 -7.83 18.28
CA PHE A 346 -2.34 -7.83 18.49
C PHE A 346 -2.96 -9.21 18.36
N PHE A 347 -2.29 -10.10 17.64
CA PHE A 347 -2.88 -11.37 17.19
C PHE A 347 -2.51 -12.53 18.09
N GLU A 348 -3.19 -13.65 17.91
CA GLU A 348 -2.92 -14.89 18.63
C GLU A 348 -1.50 -15.41 18.31
N ASN A 349 -0.77 -15.80 19.36
CA ASN A 349 0.60 -16.34 19.30
C ASN A 349 0.69 -17.78 19.87
N ASN A 350 -0.40 -18.31 20.41
CA ASN A 350 -0.51 -19.65 20.93
C ASN A 350 -1.39 -20.50 20.01
N SER A 351 -0.77 -21.40 19.26
CA SER A 351 -1.46 -22.28 18.31
C SER A 351 -2.56 -23.13 18.94
N SER A 352 -2.47 -23.45 20.23
CA SER A 352 -3.51 -24.23 20.95
C SER A 352 -4.83 -23.46 21.15
N ARG A 353 -4.82 -22.13 20.97
CA ARG A 353 -6.01 -21.27 21.05
C ARG A 353 -6.59 -20.91 19.68
N LEU A 354 -5.90 -21.24 18.60
CA LEU A 354 -6.45 -21.09 17.26
C LEU A 354 -7.67 -22.02 17.10
N PRO A 355 -8.64 -21.64 16.24
CA PRO A 355 -9.79 -22.50 15.96
C PRO A 355 -9.37 -23.90 15.53
N LYS A 356 -10.17 -24.93 15.85
CA LYS A 356 -9.78 -26.34 15.57
C LYS A 356 -9.61 -26.66 14.08
N TRP A 357 -10.32 -25.92 13.23
CA TRP A 357 -10.20 -26.04 11.77
C TRP A 357 -8.96 -25.32 11.21
N CYS A 358 -8.30 -24.50 12.02
CA CYS A 358 -7.07 -23.81 11.64
C CYS A 358 -5.95 -24.82 11.43
N ASN A 359 -5.23 -24.70 10.30
CA ASN A 359 -4.22 -25.66 9.85
C ASN A 359 -4.74 -27.08 9.56
N ASP A 360 -6.06 -27.33 9.63
CA ASP A 360 -6.61 -28.64 9.29
C ASP A 360 -6.38 -28.96 7.80
N GLY A 361 -5.90 -30.18 7.53
CA GLY A 361 -5.59 -30.64 6.18
C GLY A 361 -4.25 -30.17 5.58
N ASP A 362 -3.45 -29.38 6.28
CA ASP A 362 -2.07 -29.01 5.87
C ASP A 362 -1.03 -29.68 6.80
N ASN A 363 0.12 -30.06 6.25
CA ASN A 363 1.22 -30.64 7.03
C ASN A 363 2.17 -29.59 7.61
N VAL A 364 1.96 -28.32 7.25
CA VAL A 364 2.69 -27.17 7.79
C VAL A 364 1.75 -26.37 8.66
N GLU A 365 2.10 -26.24 9.94
CA GLU A 365 1.36 -25.40 10.88
C GLU A 365 1.78 -23.93 10.74
N LEU A 366 0.82 -23.09 10.37
CA LEU A 366 0.97 -21.64 10.35
C LEU A 366 0.58 -21.02 11.70
N PRO A 367 1.16 -19.88 12.10
CA PRO A 367 0.79 -19.19 13.34
C PRO A 367 -0.55 -18.43 13.24
N PHE A 368 -1.22 -18.51 12.09
CA PHE A 368 -2.50 -17.90 11.74
C PHE A 368 -3.30 -18.88 10.88
N CYS A 369 -4.55 -18.55 10.53
CA CYS A 369 -5.45 -19.48 9.88
C CYS A 369 -5.66 -19.13 8.41
N GLN A 370 -4.99 -19.83 7.49
CA GLN A 370 -5.23 -19.64 6.07
C GLN A 370 -6.51 -20.36 5.60
N ILE A 371 -7.59 -19.60 5.47
CA ILE A 371 -8.93 -20.10 5.13
C ILE A 371 -9.13 -20.34 3.63
N ARG A 372 -8.30 -19.73 2.79
CA ARG A 372 -8.38 -19.86 1.33
C ARG A 372 -7.01 -19.77 0.65
N GLY A 373 -6.86 -20.50 -0.44
CA GLY A 373 -5.88 -20.21 -1.48
C GLY A 373 -4.97 -21.40 -1.77
N ARG A 374 -4.53 -21.49 -3.02
CA ARG A 374 -3.71 -22.58 -3.54
C ARG A 374 -2.30 -22.58 -2.95
N TYR A 375 -1.73 -21.40 -2.76
CA TYR A 375 -0.37 -21.21 -2.26
C TYR A 375 -0.38 -20.84 -0.78
N ARG A 376 0.63 -21.27 -0.06
CA ARG A 376 0.78 -20.96 1.36
C ARG A 376 1.11 -19.48 1.52
N MET A 377 0.30 -18.80 2.32
CA MET A 377 0.56 -17.41 2.66
C MET A 377 1.72 -17.35 3.65
N GLU A 378 2.57 -16.36 3.45
CA GLU A 378 3.66 -16.00 4.35
C GLU A 378 3.37 -14.61 4.88
N LEU A 379 3.55 -14.38 6.18
CA LEU A 379 3.42 -13.05 6.79
C LEU A 379 4.71 -12.78 7.59
N PRO A 380 5.81 -12.40 6.93
CA PRO A 380 7.12 -12.26 7.59
C PRO A 380 7.09 -11.19 8.68
N GLY A 381 7.46 -11.58 9.90
CA GLY A 381 7.36 -10.70 11.06
C GLY A 381 5.96 -10.63 11.68
N TYR A 382 5.08 -11.59 11.38
CA TYR A 382 3.78 -11.73 12.04
C TYR A 382 3.92 -11.67 13.57
N ASN A 383 3.16 -10.76 14.19
CA ASN A 383 2.96 -10.71 15.64
C ASN A 383 4.26 -10.54 16.46
N THR A 384 5.19 -9.70 16.01
CA THR A 384 6.52 -9.50 16.63
C THR A 384 6.73 -8.12 17.26
N MET A 385 5.91 -7.13 16.93
CA MET A 385 6.14 -5.72 17.27
C MET A 385 5.24 -5.25 18.41
N ASP A 386 5.85 -4.75 19.49
CA ASP A 386 5.16 -3.97 20.51
C ASP A 386 4.89 -2.55 19.98
N LEU A 387 3.81 -1.91 20.45
CA LEU A 387 3.52 -0.52 20.10
C LEU A 387 4.50 0.44 20.78
N TYR A 388 4.88 1.51 20.06
CA TYR A 388 5.61 2.66 20.60
C TYR A 388 5.18 3.94 19.88
N PRO A 389 5.38 5.11 20.51
CA PRO A 389 5.05 6.40 19.90
C PRO A 389 5.81 6.62 18.59
N HIS A 390 5.14 7.23 17.62
CA HIS A 390 5.68 7.62 16.31
C HIS A 390 6.20 6.45 15.45
N MET A 391 5.71 5.23 15.70
CA MET A 391 6.09 4.07 14.90
C MET A 391 5.61 4.20 13.45
N ASN A 392 6.43 3.74 12.51
CA ASN A 392 6.20 3.73 11.05
C ASN A 392 6.24 5.07 10.34
N GLU A 393 6.52 6.19 11.01
CA GLU A 393 6.56 7.51 10.35
C GLU A 393 7.81 7.73 9.47
N ARG A 394 8.84 6.87 9.57
CA ARG A 394 10.15 7.03 8.92
C ARG A 394 10.83 5.70 8.60
N CYS A 395 10.06 4.69 8.20
CA CYS A 395 10.55 3.32 8.07
C CYS A 395 11.00 2.98 6.64
N PRO A 396 12.30 2.69 6.41
CA PRO A 396 12.76 2.27 5.10
C PRO A 396 12.11 0.95 4.65
N SER A 397 11.68 0.89 3.39
CA SER A 397 11.01 -0.27 2.79
C SER A 397 11.72 -0.80 1.54
N LEU A 398 13.03 -1.07 1.63
CA LEU A 398 13.77 -1.57 0.45
C LEU A 398 13.81 -3.10 0.30
N PRO A 399 13.43 -3.65 -0.88
CA PRO A 399 13.63 -5.05 -1.21
C PRO A 399 15.12 -5.42 -1.27
N PRO A 400 15.47 -6.71 -1.12
CA PRO A 400 14.59 -7.82 -0.73
C PRO A 400 14.47 -8.00 0.79
N LYS A 401 15.25 -7.23 1.58
CA LYS A 401 15.38 -7.47 3.03
C LYS A 401 14.32 -6.76 3.86
N TYR A 402 13.84 -5.61 3.38
CA TYR A 402 12.87 -4.77 4.09
C TYR A 402 13.28 -4.54 5.55
N SER A 403 14.55 -4.18 5.73
CA SER A 403 15.19 -4.03 7.03
C SER A 403 14.54 -2.87 7.78
N ARG A 404 13.89 -3.17 8.90
CA ARG A 404 13.39 -2.16 9.82
C ARG A 404 14.54 -1.61 10.66
N LEU A 405 14.70 -0.28 10.71
CA LEU A 405 15.64 0.38 11.62
C LEU A 405 15.05 0.45 13.03
N SER A 406 15.90 0.49 14.05
CA SER A 406 15.44 0.70 15.44
C SER A 406 14.77 2.07 15.57
N ASP A 407 13.61 2.10 16.20
CA ASP A 407 12.82 3.32 16.47
C ASP A 407 12.38 4.11 15.22
N CYS A 408 12.43 3.47 14.03
CA CYS A 408 11.40 3.71 13.03
C CYS A 408 10.21 2.86 13.47
#